data_AF-A0A0X8XZ17-F1
#
_entry.id   AF-A0A0X8XZ17-F1
#
_cell.length_a   1.000
_cell.length_b   1.000
_cell.length_c   1.000
_cell.angle_alpha   90.00
_cell.angle_beta   90.00
_cell.angle_gamma   90.00
#
_symmetry.space_group_name_H-M   'P 1'
#
loop_
_entity.id
_entity.type
_entity.pdbx_description
1 polymer ?
#
loop_
_entity_poly.entity_id
_entity_poly.type
_entity_poly.pdbx_seq_one_letter_code
_entity_poly.pdbx_strand_id
1 'polypeptide(L)'
;MLFLTICSFGKAEEGFPYYNEGDTICARYLPDYRDEIVSRRREVFRALSQGKILFDKADQRNHPYNRDLVRGRDFGGSGEGFYLPALWRYEGRFYQSLKVRGKRAVLNSGHHFLILSGLYGVITPVDPVQLYSIPLYDDDPVQWIWRDSDFLTKVLFDYVRSQGIRRIFDFTGIYYYRDLINWQSFKGMVAESGVECDVLHVFSPVGAGDNALPVFGESIAQQLIHYTEDQLCSINPEESIGNVYFRAIHGARAGMASDFPADQPMIALEKIIDPDAKKILASADRATVHSYRNPNNPPDAGSSLIWQYGKGLEKLLHQEITRRIGDQLRGAHGKSIPQSVQYQSKDEGRLLKSFWYSDQPSGKQITLGQWARLPNDLIKFPESSFVIELHWLLDQGSSGRFIGVAEKCGLVAGIRNKAVHPNVISFEKGMEERRKIVPTINEIIDLIYPNSP
;
A
#
# COMPACT_ATOMS: atom_id res chain seq x y z
N MET A 1 -25.17 -2.31 -7.83
CA MET A 1 -23.75 -2.60 -8.20
C MET A 1 -22.90 -1.35 -8.02
N LEU A 2 -21.59 -1.47 -7.77
CA LEU A 2 -20.68 -0.32 -7.66
C LEU A 2 -19.58 -0.32 -8.72
N PHE A 3 -19.44 0.79 -9.44
CA PHE A 3 -18.27 1.12 -10.26
C PHE A 3 -17.34 2.06 -9.50
N LEU A 4 -16.14 1.61 -9.18
CA LEU A 4 -15.11 2.41 -8.51
C LEU A 4 -14.12 2.93 -9.56
N THR A 5 -14.05 4.24 -9.72
CA THR A 5 -13.20 4.91 -10.72
C THR A 5 -12.28 5.93 -10.04
N ILE A 6 -11.54 6.71 -10.83
CA ILE A 6 -10.58 7.70 -10.31
C ILE A 6 -10.87 9.09 -10.85
N CYS A 7 -10.43 10.10 -10.11
CA CYS A 7 -10.48 11.48 -10.56
C CYS A 7 -9.58 11.67 -11.79
N SER A 8 -9.54 12.89 -12.31
CA SER A 8 -8.84 13.17 -13.54
C SER A 8 -7.74 14.20 -13.39
N PHE A 9 -6.67 14.06 -14.17
CA PHE A 9 -5.67 15.12 -14.32
C PHE A 9 -6.31 16.33 -15.03
N GLY A 10 -6.78 16.13 -16.28
CA GLY A 10 -7.50 17.15 -17.05
C GLY A 10 -8.86 17.47 -16.45
N LYS A 11 -9.15 18.77 -16.31
CA LYS A 11 -10.38 19.27 -15.71
C LYS A 11 -10.90 20.47 -16.49
N ALA A 12 -12.21 20.56 -16.59
CA ALA A 12 -12.88 21.76 -17.05
C ALA A 12 -12.56 22.91 -16.08
N GLU A 13 -12.34 24.13 -16.57
CA GLU A 13 -11.87 25.26 -15.74
C GLU A 13 -13.03 26.09 -15.17
N GLU A 14 -14.20 26.04 -15.81
CA GLU A 14 -15.38 26.80 -15.42
C GLU A 14 -15.96 26.34 -14.07
N GLY A 15 -16.85 27.13 -13.48
CA GLY A 15 -17.51 26.72 -12.25
C GLY A 15 -18.44 27.79 -11.72
N PHE A 16 -19.19 27.43 -10.69
CA PHE A 16 -20.17 28.30 -10.07
C PHE A 16 -19.84 28.50 -8.59
N PRO A 17 -20.08 29.70 -8.03
CA PRO A 17 -19.83 29.99 -6.61
C PRO A 17 -20.91 29.37 -5.69
N TYR A 18 -21.34 28.14 -6.01
CA TYR A 18 -22.42 27.44 -5.32
C TYR A 18 -21.95 26.06 -4.89
N TYR A 19 -21.91 25.86 -3.57
CA TYR A 19 -21.63 24.58 -2.94
C TYR A 19 -22.91 24.04 -2.32
N ASN A 20 -23.48 23.00 -2.92
CA ASN A 20 -24.62 22.31 -2.35
C ASN A 20 -24.15 21.15 -1.47
N GLU A 21 -24.25 21.34 -0.16
CA GLU A 21 -23.87 20.30 0.80
C GLU A 21 -24.73 19.03 0.67
N GLY A 22 -26.02 19.18 0.31
CA GLY A 22 -26.93 18.06 0.10
C GLY A 22 -26.57 17.18 -1.10
N ASP A 23 -25.68 17.64 -1.99
CA ASP A 23 -25.18 16.84 -3.12
C ASP A 23 -23.95 16.02 -2.76
N THR A 24 -23.43 16.17 -1.54
CA THR A 24 -22.18 15.52 -1.15
C THR A 24 -22.37 14.06 -0.74
N ILE A 25 -21.35 13.23 -0.97
CA ILE A 25 -21.33 11.85 -0.48
C ILE A 25 -21.53 11.78 1.04
N CYS A 26 -20.94 12.73 1.78
CA CYS A 26 -21.04 12.80 3.24
C CYS A 26 -22.47 13.07 3.66
N ALA A 27 -23.18 14.01 3.04
CA ALA A 27 -24.57 14.29 3.41
C ALA A 27 -25.52 13.15 3.05
N ARG A 28 -25.30 12.48 1.90
CA ARG A 28 -26.25 11.49 1.36
C ARG A 28 -26.05 10.07 1.87
N TYR A 29 -24.81 9.65 2.04
CA TYR A 29 -24.48 8.23 2.24
C TYR A 29 -23.57 7.99 3.43
N LEU A 30 -22.77 8.99 3.83
CA LEU A 30 -21.71 8.84 4.83
C LEU A 30 -21.71 9.98 5.87
N PRO A 31 -22.83 10.25 6.55
CA PRO A 31 -22.93 11.37 7.49
C PRO A 31 -21.95 11.23 8.65
N ASP A 32 -21.76 10.00 9.15
CA ASP A 32 -20.86 9.69 10.27
C ASP A 32 -19.38 9.96 9.94
N TYR A 33 -19.03 9.93 8.66
CA TYR A 33 -17.66 10.20 8.19
C TYR A 33 -17.43 11.67 7.79
N ARG A 34 -18.46 12.53 7.84
CA ARG A 34 -18.38 13.92 7.35
C ARG A 34 -17.20 14.68 7.93
N ASP A 35 -17.08 14.71 9.24
CA ASP A 35 -16.06 15.52 9.92
C ASP A 35 -14.65 14.99 9.65
N GLU A 36 -14.48 13.66 9.61
CA GLU A 36 -13.19 13.03 9.35
C GLU A 36 -12.75 13.19 7.89
N ILE A 37 -13.66 13.03 6.92
CA ILE A 37 -13.40 13.30 5.50
C ILE A 37 -13.00 14.78 5.32
N VAL A 38 -13.78 15.72 5.87
CA VAL A 38 -13.49 17.15 5.76
C VAL A 38 -12.16 17.50 6.44
N SER A 39 -11.82 16.86 7.57
CA SER A 39 -10.53 17.04 8.23
C SER A 39 -9.37 16.58 7.34
N ARG A 40 -9.45 15.38 6.73
CA ARG A 40 -8.42 14.90 5.82
C ARG A 40 -8.30 15.75 4.55
N ARG A 41 -9.41 16.20 3.97
CA ARG A 41 -9.39 17.17 2.86
C ARG A 41 -8.63 18.44 3.24
N ARG A 42 -8.84 18.94 4.45
CA ARG A 42 -8.13 20.12 5.00
C ARG A 42 -6.64 19.85 5.20
N GLU A 43 -6.26 18.63 5.61
CA GLU A 43 -4.86 18.24 5.73
C GLU A 43 -4.16 18.18 4.37
N VAL A 44 -4.82 17.61 3.34
CA VAL A 44 -4.30 17.63 1.97
C VAL A 44 -4.15 19.07 1.46
N PHE A 45 -5.17 19.92 1.66
CA PHE A 45 -5.08 21.34 1.31
C PHE A 45 -3.92 22.05 2.04
N ARG A 46 -3.71 21.74 3.33
CA ARG A 46 -2.58 22.29 4.10
C ARG A 46 -1.24 21.81 3.54
N ALA A 47 -1.10 20.53 3.24
CA ALA A 47 0.11 19.97 2.63
C ALA A 47 0.40 20.63 1.27
N LEU A 48 -0.64 20.85 0.46
CA LEU A 48 -0.55 21.64 -0.77
C LEU A 48 0.01 23.03 -0.44
N SER A 49 -0.65 23.82 0.40
CA SER A 49 -0.23 25.21 0.73
C SER A 49 1.20 25.34 1.27
N GLN A 50 1.75 24.27 1.86
CA GLN A 50 3.12 24.21 2.38
C GLN A 50 4.17 23.79 1.34
N GLY A 51 3.75 23.46 0.11
CA GLY A 51 4.65 23.00 -0.96
C GLY A 51 5.16 21.59 -0.77
N LYS A 52 4.42 20.76 -0.02
CA LYS A 52 4.80 19.37 0.28
C LYS A 52 4.33 18.38 -0.78
N ILE A 53 3.45 18.81 -1.68
CA ILE A 53 2.92 17.96 -2.75
C ILE A 53 3.68 18.28 -4.03
N LEU A 54 4.44 17.31 -4.52
CA LEU A 54 5.23 17.40 -5.74
C LEU A 54 4.66 16.44 -6.81
N PHE A 55 4.75 16.84 -8.07
CA PHE A 55 4.50 15.97 -9.23
C PHE A 55 5.64 16.19 -10.22
N ASP A 56 6.35 15.13 -10.59
CA ASP A 56 7.53 15.21 -11.46
C ASP A 56 8.52 16.31 -11.00
N LYS A 57 8.75 16.39 -9.68
CA LYS A 57 9.59 17.39 -8.99
C LYS A 57 9.08 18.83 -9.02
N ALA A 58 7.92 19.10 -9.62
CA ALA A 58 7.27 20.40 -9.61
C ALA A 58 6.32 20.56 -8.41
N ASP A 59 6.45 21.67 -7.68
CA ASP A 59 5.57 22.05 -6.58
C ASP A 59 4.15 22.31 -7.10
N GLN A 60 3.19 21.50 -6.63
CA GLN A 60 1.81 21.57 -7.08
C GLN A 60 1.10 22.86 -6.69
N ARG A 61 1.60 23.64 -5.73
CA ARG A 61 1.06 24.99 -5.46
C ARG A 61 1.08 25.89 -6.67
N ASN A 62 2.09 25.73 -7.53
CA ASN A 62 2.30 26.57 -8.70
C ASN A 62 1.54 26.06 -9.93
N HIS A 63 0.81 24.95 -9.81
CA HIS A 63 0.01 24.42 -10.91
C HIS A 63 -1.18 25.37 -11.21
N PRO A 64 -1.47 25.72 -12.48
CA PRO A 64 -2.53 26.66 -12.83
C PRO A 64 -3.89 26.34 -12.18
N TYR A 65 -4.28 25.06 -12.18
CA TYR A 65 -5.53 24.60 -11.54
C TYR A 65 -5.62 24.83 -10.03
N ASN A 66 -4.51 25.06 -9.33
CA ASN A 66 -4.50 25.31 -7.88
C ASN A 66 -4.48 26.79 -7.53
N ARG A 67 -4.35 27.70 -8.52
CA ARG A 67 -4.22 29.14 -8.29
C ARG A 67 -5.40 29.73 -7.52
N ASP A 68 -6.60 29.31 -7.91
CA ASP A 68 -7.86 29.84 -7.39
C ASP A 68 -8.54 28.84 -6.42
N LEU A 69 -7.83 27.79 -6.00
CA LEU A 69 -8.31 26.81 -5.03
C LEU A 69 -8.35 27.44 -3.63
N VAL A 70 -9.54 27.52 -3.04
CA VAL A 70 -9.73 28.16 -1.73
C VAL A 70 -10.17 27.15 -0.68
N ARG A 71 -9.93 27.50 0.59
CA ARG A 71 -10.45 26.75 1.74
C ARG A 71 -11.94 27.05 1.94
N GLY A 72 -12.77 26.51 1.05
CA GLY A 72 -14.23 26.57 1.11
C GLY A 72 -14.86 25.60 2.10
N ARG A 73 -16.19 25.47 2.03
CA ARG A 73 -16.98 24.63 2.95
C ARG A 73 -16.61 23.15 2.87
N ASP A 74 -16.22 22.70 1.68
CA ASP A 74 -15.66 21.37 1.39
C ASP A 74 -14.39 21.02 2.18
N PHE A 75 -13.68 22.03 2.68
CA PHE A 75 -12.50 21.92 3.56
C PHE A 75 -12.78 22.37 5.01
N GLY A 76 -14.05 22.62 5.35
CA GLY A 76 -14.48 23.22 6.61
C GLY A 76 -13.90 24.62 6.81
N GLY A 77 -13.87 25.43 5.76
CA GLY A 77 -13.59 26.86 5.79
C GLY A 77 -14.75 27.67 5.21
N SER A 78 -14.51 28.96 4.98
CA SER A 78 -15.50 29.94 4.54
C SER A 78 -15.14 30.61 3.21
N GLY A 79 -14.11 30.14 2.50
CA GLY A 79 -13.73 30.68 1.20
C GLY A 79 -14.79 30.44 0.13
N GLU A 80 -14.94 31.38 -0.80
CA GLU A 80 -15.86 31.28 -1.93
C GLU A 80 -15.18 30.56 -3.10
N GLY A 81 -15.36 29.24 -3.18
CA GLY A 81 -14.83 28.41 -4.27
C GLY A 81 -15.74 28.33 -5.48
N PHE A 82 -15.20 27.93 -6.63
CA PHE A 82 -15.95 27.68 -7.85
C PHE A 82 -16.09 26.17 -8.08
N TYR A 83 -17.32 25.67 -8.06
CA TYR A 83 -17.63 24.25 -8.04
C TYR A 83 -18.28 23.79 -9.35
N LEU A 84 -18.03 22.52 -9.68
CA LEU A 84 -18.79 21.73 -10.66
C LEU A 84 -19.04 20.35 -10.07
N PRO A 85 -20.11 19.64 -10.46
CA PRO A 85 -20.24 18.23 -10.13
C PRO A 85 -19.03 17.45 -10.68
N ALA A 86 -18.49 16.52 -9.89
CA ALA A 86 -17.26 15.78 -10.20
C ALA A 86 -17.23 15.21 -11.63
N LEU A 87 -18.33 14.61 -12.09
CA LEU A 87 -18.44 14.02 -13.42
C LEU A 87 -18.28 15.05 -14.56
N TRP A 88 -18.68 16.30 -14.31
CA TRP A 88 -18.55 17.40 -15.27
C TRP A 88 -17.22 18.12 -15.13
N ARG A 89 -16.68 18.23 -13.92
CA ARG A 89 -15.32 18.76 -13.68
C ARG A 89 -14.26 17.94 -14.40
N TYR A 90 -14.38 16.60 -14.40
CA TYR A 90 -13.34 15.71 -14.88
C TYR A 90 -13.39 15.50 -16.41
N GLU A 91 -12.25 15.72 -17.07
CA GLU A 91 -12.12 15.74 -18.54
C GLU A 91 -10.86 15.06 -19.08
N GLY A 92 -10.15 14.25 -18.29
CA GLY A 92 -9.04 13.45 -18.81
C GLY A 92 -9.51 12.17 -19.50
N ARG A 93 -8.53 11.34 -19.85
CA ARG A 93 -8.65 10.10 -20.67
C ARG A 93 -9.93 9.28 -20.44
N PHE A 94 -10.21 8.89 -19.20
CA PHE A 94 -11.42 8.12 -18.86
C PHE A 94 -12.71 8.88 -19.24
N TYR A 95 -12.82 10.14 -18.82
CA TYR A 95 -14.03 10.95 -18.97
C TYR A 95 -14.24 11.45 -20.40
N GLN A 96 -13.17 11.63 -21.17
CA GLN A 96 -13.24 11.90 -22.62
C GLN A 96 -13.82 10.70 -23.36
N SER A 97 -13.35 9.49 -23.05
CA SER A 97 -13.89 8.25 -23.63
C SER A 97 -15.32 7.97 -23.21
N LEU A 98 -15.71 8.37 -21.99
CA LEU A 98 -17.09 8.29 -21.53
C LEU A 98 -18.02 9.16 -22.39
N LYS A 99 -17.54 10.31 -22.87
CA LYS A 99 -18.28 11.32 -23.64
C LYS A 99 -19.52 11.85 -22.89
N VAL A 100 -20.19 12.86 -23.46
CA VAL A 100 -21.40 13.44 -22.84
C VAL A 100 -22.50 12.39 -22.66
N ARG A 101 -22.67 11.47 -23.62
CA ARG A 101 -23.69 10.41 -23.55
C ARG A 101 -23.40 9.43 -22.40
N GLY A 102 -22.16 8.98 -22.24
CA GLY A 102 -21.80 8.08 -21.13
C GLY A 102 -21.87 8.79 -19.79
N LYS A 103 -21.48 10.08 -19.69
CA LYS A 103 -21.68 10.88 -18.46
C LYS A 103 -23.16 10.91 -18.06
N ARG A 104 -24.07 11.13 -19.00
CA ARG A 104 -25.51 11.07 -18.73
C ARG A 104 -25.98 9.66 -18.34
N ALA A 105 -25.44 8.62 -18.99
CA ALA A 105 -25.77 7.24 -18.64
C ALA A 105 -25.34 6.89 -17.21
N VAL A 106 -24.16 7.33 -16.76
CA VAL A 106 -23.70 7.17 -15.38
C VAL A 106 -24.72 7.71 -14.38
N LEU A 107 -25.22 8.92 -14.60
CA LEU A 107 -26.20 9.55 -13.71
C LEU A 107 -27.58 8.88 -13.72
N ASN A 108 -27.93 8.17 -14.80
CA ASN A 108 -29.28 7.62 -15.01
C ASN A 108 -29.35 6.09 -14.86
N SER A 109 -28.22 5.41 -14.67
CA SER A 109 -28.14 3.95 -14.73
C SER A 109 -28.77 3.22 -13.54
N GLY A 110 -28.96 3.91 -12.41
CA GLY A 110 -29.31 3.28 -11.13
C GLY A 110 -28.15 2.55 -10.46
N HIS A 111 -27.00 2.39 -11.13
CA HIS A 111 -25.79 1.84 -10.53
C HIS A 111 -25.07 2.88 -9.68
N HIS A 112 -24.39 2.41 -8.63
CA HIS A 112 -23.56 3.27 -7.80
C HIS A 112 -22.23 3.55 -8.49
N PHE A 113 -21.76 4.78 -8.35
CA PHE A 113 -20.47 5.24 -8.84
C PHE A 113 -19.73 5.97 -7.72
N LEU A 114 -18.49 5.56 -7.48
CA LEU A 114 -17.57 6.26 -6.61
C LEU A 114 -16.30 6.63 -7.38
N ILE A 115 -15.71 7.76 -7.04
CA ILE A 115 -14.52 8.32 -7.65
C ILE A 115 -13.49 8.54 -6.54
N LEU A 116 -12.34 7.88 -6.63
CA LEU A 116 -11.19 8.14 -5.77
C LEU A 116 -10.44 9.38 -6.24
N SER A 117 -10.13 10.28 -5.32
CA SER A 117 -9.60 11.61 -5.60
C SER A 117 -8.48 11.98 -4.64
N GLY A 118 -7.36 12.47 -5.16
CA GLY A 118 -6.24 12.92 -4.33
C GLY A 118 -6.62 14.04 -3.35
N LEU A 119 -7.46 15.00 -3.76
CA LEU A 119 -7.89 16.09 -2.86
C LEU A 119 -9.12 15.73 -2.02
N TYR A 120 -10.07 14.98 -2.59
CA TYR A 120 -11.39 14.80 -1.98
C TYR A 120 -11.59 13.43 -1.30
N GLY A 121 -10.67 12.48 -1.47
CA GLY A 121 -10.73 11.13 -0.93
C GLY A 121 -11.63 10.25 -1.77
N VAL A 122 -12.87 10.06 -1.35
CA VAL A 122 -13.92 9.37 -2.11
C VAL A 122 -15.11 10.29 -2.30
N ILE A 123 -15.65 10.33 -3.51
CA ILE A 123 -16.79 11.18 -3.89
C ILE A 123 -17.69 10.47 -4.91
N THR A 124 -18.90 10.96 -5.09
CA THR A 124 -19.85 10.56 -6.13
C THR A 124 -19.72 11.43 -7.39
N PRO A 125 -20.29 11.02 -8.53
CA PRO A 125 -20.36 11.83 -9.74
C PRO A 125 -20.96 13.23 -9.58
N VAL A 126 -21.81 13.43 -8.57
CA VAL A 126 -22.55 14.68 -8.35
C VAL A 126 -21.95 15.58 -7.27
N ASP A 127 -20.95 15.09 -6.52
CA ASP A 127 -20.28 15.89 -5.50
C ASP A 127 -19.72 17.19 -6.12
N PRO A 128 -20.01 18.37 -5.53
CA PRO A 128 -19.44 19.63 -5.98
C PRO A 128 -17.94 19.69 -5.64
N VAL A 129 -17.10 19.84 -6.67
CA VAL A 129 -15.64 19.94 -6.54
C VAL A 129 -15.09 21.21 -7.19
N GLN A 130 -14.14 21.84 -6.50
CA GLN A 130 -13.35 22.94 -7.05
C GLN A 130 -12.39 22.47 -8.15
N LEU A 131 -11.84 23.41 -8.92
CA LEU A 131 -10.70 23.14 -9.80
C LEU A 131 -9.45 22.90 -8.94
N TYR A 132 -8.69 21.85 -9.24
CA TYR A 132 -7.45 21.51 -8.53
C TYR A 132 -6.55 20.60 -9.37
N SER A 133 -5.27 20.49 -9.01
CA SER A 133 -4.36 19.44 -9.47
C SER A 133 -3.62 18.86 -8.26
N ILE A 134 -4.06 17.70 -7.81
CA ILE A 134 -3.42 16.93 -6.74
C ILE A 134 -3.32 15.48 -7.22
N PRO A 135 -2.18 15.10 -7.82
CA PRO A 135 -1.91 13.72 -8.20
C PRO A 135 -1.60 12.87 -6.96
N LEU A 136 -1.63 11.54 -7.15
CA LEU A 136 -1.20 10.55 -6.16
C LEU A 136 0.07 9.87 -6.66
N TYR A 137 1.06 9.75 -5.79
CA TYR A 137 2.32 9.02 -5.95
C TYR A 137 2.59 8.17 -4.71
N ASP A 138 3.43 7.15 -4.87
CA ASP A 138 3.87 6.34 -3.74
C ASP A 138 4.59 7.18 -2.68
N ASP A 139 4.29 6.85 -1.42
CA ASP A 139 4.87 7.44 -0.22
C ASP A 139 4.84 8.98 -0.22
N ASP A 140 3.85 9.59 -0.89
CA ASP A 140 3.57 11.01 -0.81
C ASP A 140 2.65 11.36 0.39
N PRO A 141 2.61 12.64 0.81
CA PRO A 141 1.76 13.05 1.93
C PRO A 141 0.27 12.77 1.71
N VAL A 142 -0.21 12.81 0.47
CA VAL A 142 -1.62 12.61 0.11
C VAL A 142 -2.02 11.15 0.32
N GLN A 143 -1.19 10.20 -0.13
CA GLN A 143 -1.33 8.77 0.16
C GLN A 143 -1.40 8.51 1.67
N TRP A 144 -0.47 9.08 2.44
CA TRP A 144 -0.43 8.86 3.88
C TRP A 144 -1.69 9.38 4.58
N ILE A 145 -2.16 10.57 4.21
CA ILE A 145 -3.38 11.15 4.80
C ILE A 145 -4.59 10.23 4.57
N TRP A 146 -4.77 9.74 3.34
CA TRP A 146 -5.93 8.93 2.99
C TRP A 146 -5.88 7.47 3.45
N ARG A 147 -4.68 6.91 3.56
CA ARG A 147 -4.47 5.53 4.03
C ARG A 147 -4.32 5.41 5.53
N ASP A 148 -4.15 6.53 6.23
CA ASP A 148 -3.96 6.51 7.67
C ASP A 148 -5.10 5.71 8.33
N SER A 149 -4.71 4.75 9.17
CA SER A 149 -5.64 3.87 9.88
C SER A 149 -6.65 3.13 8.99
N ASP A 150 -6.28 2.79 7.74
CA ASP A 150 -7.14 2.17 6.72
C ASP A 150 -8.43 2.96 6.44
N PHE A 151 -8.38 4.29 6.56
CA PHE A 151 -9.57 5.13 6.54
C PHE A 151 -10.45 4.97 5.30
N LEU A 152 -9.91 5.17 4.09
CA LEU A 152 -10.71 5.03 2.87
C LEU A 152 -11.23 3.59 2.67
N THR A 153 -10.50 2.59 3.16
CA THR A 153 -10.96 1.19 3.16
C THR A 153 -12.21 1.01 4.01
N LYS A 154 -12.23 1.58 5.23
CA LYS A 154 -13.38 1.54 6.15
C LYS A 154 -14.58 2.31 5.58
N VAL A 155 -14.32 3.49 5.02
CA VAL A 155 -15.35 4.31 4.36
C VAL A 155 -15.99 3.55 3.19
N LEU A 156 -15.19 2.89 2.34
CA LEU A 156 -15.72 2.07 1.25
C LEU A 156 -16.53 0.89 1.76
N PHE A 157 -16.07 0.20 2.80
CA PHE A 157 -16.78 -0.91 3.43
C PHE A 157 -18.16 -0.48 3.96
N ASP A 158 -18.23 0.65 4.67
CA ASP A 158 -19.49 1.15 5.20
C ASP A 158 -20.45 1.64 4.12
N TYR A 159 -19.92 2.21 3.03
CA TYR A 159 -20.73 2.51 1.86
C TYR A 159 -21.32 1.22 1.24
N VAL A 160 -20.49 0.19 1.03
CA VAL A 160 -20.89 -1.10 0.48
C VAL A 160 -21.98 -1.75 1.32
N ARG A 161 -21.77 -1.79 2.64
CA ARG A 161 -22.72 -2.36 3.60
C ARG A 161 -24.04 -1.59 3.62
N SER A 162 -23.99 -0.26 3.74
CA SER A 162 -25.20 0.58 3.85
C SER A 162 -26.04 0.60 2.57
N GLN A 163 -25.40 0.51 1.41
CA GLN A 163 -26.08 0.55 0.11
C GLN A 163 -26.39 -0.85 -0.45
N GLY A 164 -26.09 -1.93 0.28
CA GLY A 164 -26.35 -3.30 -0.16
C GLY A 164 -25.60 -3.67 -1.45
N ILE A 165 -24.37 -3.18 -1.62
CA ILE A 165 -23.58 -3.43 -2.82
C ILE A 165 -23.13 -4.90 -2.82
N ARG A 166 -23.58 -5.67 -3.83
CA ARG A 166 -23.21 -7.09 -3.99
C ARG A 166 -21.89 -7.31 -4.75
N ARG A 167 -21.47 -6.32 -5.55
CA ARG A 167 -20.25 -6.40 -6.37
C ARG A 167 -19.64 -5.04 -6.65
N ILE A 168 -18.31 -4.98 -6.56
CA ILE A 168 -17.49 -3.82 -6.95
C ILE A 168 -16.71 -4.15 -8.22
N PHE A 169 -16.85 -3.30 -9.23
CA PHE A 169 -15.94 -3.26 -10.38
C PHE A 169 -14.90 -2.18 -10.15
N ASP A 170 -13.65 -2.59 -9.90
CA ASP A 170 -12.53 -1.69 -9.65
C ASP A 170 -11.87 -1.28 -10.98
N PHE A 171 -12.27 -0.11 -11.47
CA PHE A 171 -11.77 0.58 -12.66
C PHE A 171 -10.65 1.58 -12.35
N THR A 172 -10.00 1.48 -11.18
CA THR A 172 -8.97 2.45 -10.82
C THR A 172 -7.81 2.48 -11.81
N GLY A 173 -7.37 1.31 -12.29
CA GLY A 173 -6.39 1.13 -13.38
C GLY A 173 -4.96 1.51 -13.05
N ILE A 174 -4.79 2.58 -12.27
CA ILE A 174 -3.53 3.15 -11.81
C ILE A 174 -3.26 2.66 -10.40
N TYR A 175 -2.08 2.07 -10.21
CA TYR A 175 -1.64 1.50 -8.93
C TYR A 175 -1.87 2.43 -7.73
N TYR A 176 -1.44 3.69 -7.79
CA TYR A 176 -1.52 4.62 -6.65
C TYR A 176 -2.97 4.84 -6.18
N TYR A 177 -3.92 4.96 -7.10
CA TYR A 177 -5.34 5.08 -6.73
C TYR A 177 -5.89 3.79 -6.17
N ARG A 178 -5.50 2.65 -6.75
CA ARG A 178 -5.93 1.33 -6.27
C ARG A 178 -5.42 1.04 -4.86
N ASP A 179 -4.21 1.50 -4.54
CA ASP A 179 -3.52 1.31 -3.26
C ASP A 179 -4.04 2.24 -2.15
N LEU A 180 -4.93 3.20 -2.46
CA LEU A 180 -5.70 3.92 -1.44
C LEU A 180 -6.62 3.01 -0.64
N ILE A 181 -7.03 1.88 -1.23
CA ILE A 181 -7.88 0.88 -0.61
C ILE A 181 -7.02 -0.33 -0.26
N ASN A 182 -7.00 -0.67 1.02
CA ASN A 182 -6.42 -1.93 1.48
C ASN A 182 -7.40 -3.07 1.16
N TRP A 183 -7.35 -3.59 -0.06
CA TRP A 183 -8.26 -4.64 -0.54
C TRP A 183 -8.25 -5.90 0.30
N GLN A 184 -7.14 -6.21 0.95
CA GLN A 184 -7.07 -7.35 1.86
C GLN A 184 -7.87 -7.08 3.14
N SER A 185 -7.65 -5.93 3.78
CA SER A 185 -8.46 -5.50 4.93
C SER A 185 -9.95 -5.43 4.57
N PHE A 186 -10.27 -4.89 3.39
CA PHE A 186 -11.64 -4.88 2.87
C PHE A 186 -12.26 -6.28 2.79
N LYS A 187 -11.56 -7.24 2.19
CA LYS A 187 -12.03 -8.65 2.10
C LYS A 187 -12.23 -9.27 3.50
N GLY A 188 -11.33 -8.97 4.44
CA GLY A 188 -11.48 -9.38 5.85
C GLY A 188 -12.75 -8.81 6.48
N MET A 189 -12.98 -7.50 6.36
CA MET A 189 -14.18 -6.84 6.90
C MET A 189 -15.49 -7.39 6.31
N VAL A 190 -15.51 -7.68 5.01
CA VAL A 190 -16.65 -8.32 4.32
C VAL A 190 -16.92 -9.72 4.89
N ALA A 191 -15.88 -10.55 5.01
CA ALA A 191 -16.00 -11.91 5.54
C ALA A 191 -16.45 -11.93 7.01
N GLU A 192 -15.88 -11.06 7.85
CA GLU A 192 -16.20 -10.98 9.28
C GLU A 192 -17.62 -10.45 9.54
N SER A 193 -18.12 -9.55 8.67
CA SER A 193 -19.42 -8.91 8.85
C SER A 193 -20.57 -9.68 8.17
N GLY A 194 -20.29 -10.76 7.46
CA GLY A 194 -21.29 -11.53 6.70
C GLY A 194 -21.90 -10.76 5.51
N VAL A 195 -21.24 -9.70 5.03
CA VAL A 195 -21.67 -8.96 3.85
C VAL A 195 -21.33 -9.80 2.62
N GLU A 196 -22.30 -10.02 1.73
CA GLU A 196 -22.04 -10.67 0.45
C GLU A 196 -21.62 -9.62 -0.58
N CYS A 197 -20.32 -9.36 -0.67
CA CYS A 197 -19.76 -8.47 -1.69
C CYS A 197 -18.47 -9.06 -2.27
N ASP A 198 -18.42 -9.23 -3.59
CA ASP A 198 -17.19 -9.60 -4.29
C ASP A 198 -16.60 -8.40 -5.05
N VAL A 199 -15.32 -8.54 -5.41
CA VAL A 199 -14.55 -7.48 -6.08
C VAL A 199 -13.94 -8.06 -7.36
N LEU A 200 -14.24 -7.40 -8.48
CA LEU A 200 -13.62 -7.66 -9.77
C LEU A 200 -12.76 -6.46 -10.15
N HIS A 201 -11.44 -6.66 -10.11
CA HIS A 201 -10.47 -5.71 -10.62
C HIS A 201 -10.46 -5.74 -12.15
N VAL A 202 -10.57 -4.57 -12.75
CA VAL A 202 -10.67 -4.43 -14.20
C VAL A 202 -9.32 -4.09 -14.80
N PHE A 203 -9.02 -4.74 -15.91
CA PHE A 203 -7.78 -4.59 -16.66
C PHE A 203 -8.06 -4.46 -18.15
N SER A 204 -7.13 -3.83 -18.87
CA SER A 204 -7.17 -3.77 -20.33
C SER A 204 -6.08 -4.68 -20.91
N PRO A 205 -6.35 -5.43 -22.00
CA PRO A 205 -5.35 -6.24 -22.65
C PRO A 205 -4.33 -5.40 -23.44
N VAL A 206 -4.67 -4.15 -23.80
CA VAL A 206 -3.88 -3.29 -24.69
C VAL A 206 -3.13 -2.17 -23.98
N GLY A 207 -3.35 -1.97 -22.68
CA GLY A 207 -2.67 -0.92 -21.92
C GLY A 207 -2.84 -1.09 -20.41
N ALA A 208 -1.94 -0.47 -19.65
CA ALA A 208 -1.97 -0.45 -18.19
C ALA A 208 -1.93 0.98 -17.65
N GLY A 209 -2.36 1.14 -16.40
CA GLY A 209 -2.33 2.42 -15.71
C GLY A 209 -3.11 3.47 -16.48
N ASP A 210 -2.41 4.57 -16.69
CA ASP A 210 -2.79 5.72 -17.49
C ASP A 210 -3.32 5.38 -18.90
N ASN A 211 -2.74 4.36 -19.55
CA ASN A 211 -3.13 3.94 -20.91
C ASN A 211 -4.36 3.03 -20.92
N ALA A 212 -4.76 2.47 -19.77
CA ALA A 212 -5.99 1.68 -19.65
C ALA A 212 -7.25 2.57 -19.52
N LEU A 213 -7.09 3.81 -19.03
CA LEU A 213 -8.21 4.72 -18.73
C LEU A 213 -9.16 4.99 -19.91
N PRO A 214 -8.69 5.22 -21.15
CA PRO A 214 -9.60 5.41 -22.28
C PRO A 214 -10.49 4.20 -22.52
N VAL A 215 -9.93 2.99 -22.41
CA VAL A 215 -10.64 1.72 -22.62
C VAL A 215 -11.68 1.52 -21.54
N PHE A 216 -11.37 1.87 -20.29
CA PHE A 216 -12.30 1.79 -19.17
C PHE A 216 -13.51 2.70 -19.34
N GLY A 217 -13.27 3.95 -19.74
CA GLY A 217 -14.35 4.90 -20.01
C GLY A 217 -15.26 4.43 -21.15
N GLU A 218 -14.66 3.85 -22.20
CA GLU A 218 -15.39 3.29 -23.34
C GLU A 218 -16.23 2.06 -22.95
N SER A 219 -15.65 1.10 -22.23
CA SER A 219 -16.34 -0.11 -21.77
C SER A 219 -17.55 0.20 -20.88
N ILE A 220 -17.41 1.19 -19.98
CA ILE A 220 -18.55 1.65 -19.18
C ILE A 220 -19.60 2.31 -20.09
N ALA A 221 -19.21 3.28 -20.93
CA ALA A 221 -20.15 4.05 -21.75
C ALA A 221 -20.95 3.19 -22.74
N GLN A 222 -20.34 2.15 -23.30
CA GLN A 222 -20.93 1.41 -24.41
C GLN A 222 -21.64 0.13 -23.97
N GLN A 223 -21.25 -0.48 -22.84
CA GLN A 223 -21.68 -1.82 -22.49
C GLN A 223 -22.12 -1.91 -21.03
N LEU A 224 -21.19 -1.78 -20.08
CA LEU A 224 -21.43 -2.19 -18.69
C LEU A 224 -22.49 -1.34 -18.00
N ILE A 225 -22.60 -0.06 -18.35
CA ILE A 225 -23.61 0.82 -17.76
C ILE A 225 -25.05 0.44 -18.11
N HIS A 226 -25.23 -0.35 -19.17
CA HIS A 226 -26.53 -0.78 -19.68
C HIS A 226 -26.96 -2.15 -19.15
N TYR A 227 -26.09 -2.84 -18.41
CA TYR A 227 -26.41 -4.14 -17.84
C TYR A 227 -27.26 -3.98 -16.57
N THR A 228 -28.14 -4.94 -16.33
CA THR A 228 -28.85 -5.06 -15.04
C THR A 228 -27.89 -5.52 -13.95
N GLU A 229 -28.30 -5.40 -12.70
CA GLU A 229 -27.50 -5.90 -11.58
C GLU A 229 -27.20 -7.40 -11.68
N ASP A 230 -28.17 -8.21 -12.11
CA ASP A 230 -28.00 -9.66 -12.27
C ASP A 230 -27.02 -9.99 -13.40
N GLN A 231 -27.07 -9.25 -14.51
CA GLN A 231 -26.10 -9.41 -15.60
C GLN A 231 -24.67 -9.04 -15.16
N LEU A 232 -24.53 -8.01 -14.33
CA LEU A 232 -23.25 -7.63 -13.75
C LEU A 232 -22.77 -8.67 -12.71
N CYS A 233 -23.68 -9.25 -11.91
CA CYS A 233 -23.37 -10.33 -10.96
C CYS A 233 -23.01 -11.65 -11.64
N SER A 234 -23.45 -11.88 -12.89
CA SER A 234 -23.11 -13.09 -13.63
C SER A 234 -21.71 -13.09 -14.26
N ILE A 235 -21.03 -11.94 -14.28
CA ILE A 235 -19.67 -11.83 -14.83
C ILE A 235 -18.71 -12.65 -13.95
N ASN A 236 -18.08 -13.69 -14.49
CA ASN A 236 -17.12 -14.48 -13.74
C ASN A 236 -15.72 -13.85 -13.76
N PRO A 237 -14.89 -14.11 -12.74
CA PRO A 237 -13.46 -13.84 -12.82
C PRO A 237 -12.87 -14.48 -14.08
N GLU A 238 -11.94 -13.77 -14.71
CA GLU A 238 -11.30 -14.11 -15.97
C GLU A 238 -12.18 -14.00 -17.23
N GLU A 239 -13.40 -13.50 -17.14
CA GLU A 239 -14.16 -13.14 -18.34
C GLU A 239 -13.66 -11.83 -18.97
N SER A 240 -13.92 -11.69 -20.26
CA SER A 240 -13.65 -10.48 -21.04
C SER A 240 -14.96 -9.92 -21.59
N ILE A 241 -15.15 -8.61 -21.48
CA ILE A 241 -16.29 -7.89 -22.07
C ILE A 241 -15.74 -6.70 -22.84
N GLY A 242 -15.90 -6.72 -24.16
CA GLY A 242 -15.25 -5.77 -25.06
C GLY A 242 -13.73 -5.79 -24.86
N ASN A 243 -13.16 -4.61 -24.60
CA ASN A 243 -11.71 -4.43 -24.45
C ASN A 243 -11.24 -4.44 -22.98
N VAL A 244 -12.03 -5.01 -22.07
CA VAL A 244 -11.62 -5.22 -20.68
C VAL A 244 -11.80 -6.66 -20.24
N TYR A 245 -11.04 -7.07 -19.24
CA TYR A 245 -11.21 -8.34 -18.55
C TYR A 245 -11.21 -8.15 -17.03
N PHE A 246 -11.81 -9.09 -16.33
CA PHE A 246 -12.10 -9.00 -14.91
C PHE A 246 -11.31 -10.03 -14.13
N ARG A 247 -10.82 -9.69 -12.94
CA ARG A 247 -10.12 -10.65 -12.07
C ARG A 247 -10.46 -10.44 -10.59
N ALA A 248 -10.53 -11.52 -9.82
CA ALA A 248 -10.72 -11.48 -8.38
C ALA A 248 -9.43 -11.15 -7.58
N ILE A 249 -8.29 -11.11 -8.28
CA ILE A 249 -6.97 -10.83 -7.70
C ILE A 249 -6.40 -9.52 -8.23
N HIS A 250 -5.53 -8.92 -7.42
CA HIS A 250 -4.86 -7.67 -7.73
C HIS A 250 -3.62 -7.93 -8.60
N GLY A 251 -3.82 -8.00 -9.92
CA GLY A 251 -2.73 -8.08 -10.90
C GLY A 251 -3.25 -8.42 -12.29
N ALA A 252 -2.57 -7.96 -13.35
CA ALA A 252 -2.92 -8.34 -14.72
C ALA A 252 -2.62 -9.83 -15.00
N ARG A 253 -3.13 -10.39 -16.10
CA ARG A 253 -2.70 -11.73 -16.54
C ARG A 253 -1.22 -11.74 -16.93
N ALA A 254 -0.57 -12.88 -16.76
CA ALA A 254 0.78 -13.06 -17.27
C ALA A 254 0.85 -12.77 -18.79
N GLY A 255 1.86 -12.02 -19.21
CA GLY A 255 2.04 -11.61 -20.61
C GLY A 255 1.13 -10.48 -21.11
N MET A 256 0.22 -9.95 -20.28
CA MET A 256 -0.61 -8.79 -20.62
C MET A 256 -0.01 -7.48 -20.11
N ALA A 257 -0.48 -6.36 -20.65
CA ALA A 257 -0.13 -5.04 -20.15
C ALA A 257 -0.41 -4.93 -18.64
N SER A 258 0.59 -4.52 -17.86
CA SER A 258 0.46 -4.36 -16.42
C SER A 258 1.28 -3.18 -15.91
N ASP A 259 0.78 -2.52 -14.87
CA ASP A 259 1.51 -1.51 -14.10
C ASP A 259 2.61 -2.16 -13.22
N PHE A 260 2.49 -3.46 -12.95
CA PHE A 260 3.51 -4.30 -12.33
C PHE A 260 3.28 -5.77 -12.69
N PRO A 261 4.29 -6.58 -13.05
CA PRO A 261 4.06 -7.94 -13.54
C PRO A 261 3.53 -8.86 -12.44
N ALA A 262 2.45 -9.61 -12.73
CA ALA A 262 1.76 -10.44 -11.75
C ALA A 262 2.51 -11.73 -11.34
N ASP A 263 3.53 -12.11 -12.10
CA ASP A 263 4.43 -13.22 -11.81
C ASP A 263 5.54 -12.85 -10.81
N GLN A 264 5.64 -11.58 -10.41
CA GLN A 264 6.64 -11.13 -9.45
C GLN A 264 6.18 -11.46 -8.03
N PRO A 265 7.00 -12.18 -7.23
CA PRO A 265 6.64 -12.49 -5.86
C PRO A 265 6.53 -11.19 -5.04
N MET A 266 5.58 -11.12 -4.10
CA MET A 266 5.42 -9.99 -3.17
C MET A 266 5.60 -10.51 -1.74
N ILE A 267 5.86 -9.61 -0.79
CA ILE A 267 5.92 -10.00 0.62
C ILE A 267 4.52 -10.41 1.06
N ALA A 268 4.44 -11.53 1.79
CA ALA A 268 3.21 -12.03 2.42
C ALA A 268 2.84 -11.17 3.64
N LEU A 269 2.50 -9.90 3.39
CA LEU A 269 2.18 -8.88 4.41
C LEU A 269 0.99 -9.29 5.29
N GLU A 270 0.11 -10.15 4.77
CA GLU A 270 -1.01 -10.74 5.46
C GLU A 270 -0.61 -11.55 6.69
N LYS A 271 0.55 -12.20 6.65
CA LYS A 271 1.02 -13.08 7.73
C LYS A 271 1.73 -12.33 8.85
N ILE A 272 2.19 -11.10 8.57
CA ILE A 272 2.96 -10.29 9.51
C ILE A 272 2.01 -9.58 10.47
N ILE A 273 2.17 -9.88 11.76
CA ILE A 273 1.39 -9.28 12.85
C ILE A 273 1.99 -7.93 13.29
N ASP A 274 3.33 -7.82 13.35
CA ASP A 274 3.99 -6.58 13.79
C ASP A 274 3.77 -5.42 12.80
N PRO A 275 3.13 -4.31 13.23
CA PRO A 275 2.75 -3.22 12.33
C PRO A 275 3.96 -2.45 11.79
N ASP A 276 5.04 -2.34 12.58
CA ASP A 276 6.27 -1.65 12.19
C ASP A 276 6.99 -2.40 11.07
N ALA A 277 7.22 -3.71 11.25
CA ALA A 277 7.85 -4.56 10.26
C ALA A 277 7.00 -4.65 8.99
N LYS A 278 5.67 -4.81 9.14
CA LYS A 278 4.72 -4.81 8.02
C LYS A 278 4.82 -3.52 7.22
N LYS A 279 4.90 -2.36 7.88
CA LYS A 279 5.03 -1.06 7.22
C LYS A 279 6.32 -0.94 6.39
N ILE A 280 7.46 -1.36 6.93
CA ILE A 280 8.76 -1.27 6.22
C ILE A 280 8.78 -2.21 5.01
N LEU A 281 8.35 -3.47 5.17
CA LEU A 281 8.32 -4.43 4.06
C LEU A 281 7.30 -4.03 2.99
N ALA A 282 6.16 -3.45 3.38
CA ALA A 282 5.21 -2.87 2.44
C ALA A 282 5.82 -1.69 1.66
N SER A 283 6.62 -0.83 2.31
CA SER A 283 7.36 0.23 1.60
C SER A 283 8.37 -0.34 0.60
N ALA A 284 9.03 -1.46 0.89
CA ALA A 284 9.96 -2.08 -0.05
C ALA A 284 9.26 -2.61 -1.32
N ASP A 285 8.09 -3.22 -1.15
CA ASP A 285 7.24 -3.65 -2.27
C ASP A 285 6.72 -2.45 -3.07
N ARG A 286 6.27 -1.36 -2.42
CA ARG A 286 5.87 -0.12 -3.10
C ARG A 286 7.01 0.50 -3.90
N ALA A 287 8.18 0.67 -3.28
CA ALA A 287 9.37 1.21 -3.96
C ALA A 287 9.75 0.38 -5.20
N THR A 288 9.57 -0.94 -5.14
CA THR A 288 9.76 -1.81 -6.30
C THR A 288 8.78 -1.49 -7.44
N VAL A 289 7.49 -1.40 -7.12
CA VAL A 289 6.45 -1.05 -8.11
C VAL A 289 6.71 0.34 -8.70
N HIS A 290 7.09 1.31 -7.87
CA HIS A 290 7.44 2.64 -8.31
C HIS A 290 8.63 2.63 -9.28
N SER A 291 9.75 2.01 -8.91
CA SER A 291 10.92 1.91 -9.76
C SER A 291 10.62 1.16 -11.06
N TYR A 292 9.78 0.12 -11.02
CA TYR A 292 9.36 -0.58 -12.25
C TYR A 292 8.68 0.35 -13.25
N ARG A 293 7.90 1.32 -12.75
CA ARG A 293 7.14 2.27 -13.56
C ARG A 293 7.95 3.49 -13.98
N ASN A 294 9.10 3.73 -13.34
CA ASN A 294 9.96 4.86 -13.65
C ASN A 294 10.96 4.49 -14.78
N PRO A 295 10.83 5.05 -15.99
CA PRO A 295 11.76 4.77 -17.09
C PRO A 295 13.18 5.32 -16.81
N ASN A 296 13.32 6.23 -15.84
CA ASN A 296 14.55 6.92 -15.49
C ASN A 296 15.00 6.53 -14.07
N ASN A 297 15.15 5.22 -13.83
CA ASN A 297 15.71 4.75 -12.57
C ASN A 297 17.15 5.24 -12.39
N PRO A 298 17.54 5.63 -11.15
CA PRO A 298 18.93 5.91 -10.87
C PRO A 298 19.78 4.63 -11.08
N PRO A 299 21.08 4.76 -11.38
CA PRO A 299 21.95 3.60 -11.66
C PRO A 299 22.00 2.56 -10.54
N ASP A 300 21.71 2.97 -9.30
CA ASP A 300 21.73 2.16 -8.08
C ASP A 300 20.34 1.72 -7.59
N ALA A 301 19.30 1.89 -8.41
CA ALA A 301 17.92 1.52 -8.05
C ALA A 301 17.80 0.05 -7.60
N GLY A 302 18.52 -0.87 -8.25
CA GLY A 302 18.53 -2.28 -7.86
C GLY A 302 19.20 -2.51 -6.51
N SER A 303 20.33 -1.84 -6.25
CA SER A 303 21.00 -1.88 -4.95
C SER A 303 20.11 -1.36 -3.82
N SER A 304 19.42 -0.24 -4.07
CA SER A 304 18.48 0.37 -3.12
C SER A 304 17.31 -0.57 -2.79
N LEU A 305 16.73 -1.20 -3.82
CA LEU A 305 15.64 -2.17 -3.67
C LEU A 305 16.06 -3.35 -2.79
N ILE A 306 17.19 -3.98 -3.10
CA ILE A 306 17.67 -5.16 -2.36
C ILE A 306 18.04 -4.79 -0.91
N TRP A 307 18.58 -3.59 -0.72
CA TRP A 307 18.89 -3.08 0.62
C TRP A 307 17.63 -2.91 1.48
N GLN A 308 16.54 -2.37 0.92
CA GLN A 308 15.28 -2.15 1.64
C GLN A 308 14.68 -3.47 2.15
N TYR A 309 14.61 -4.51 1.31
CA TYR A 309 14.14 -5.84 1.74
C TYR A 309 14.99 -6.41 2.88
N GLY A 310 16.32 -6.30 2.76
CA GLY A 310 17.22 -6.73 3.82
C GLY A 310 17.00 -5.98 5.13
N LYS A 311 16.76 -4.67 5.08
CA LYS A 311 16.46 -3.84 6.26
C LYS A 311 15.10 -4.14 6.88
N GLY A 312 14.09 -4.37 6.05
CA GLY A 312 12.77 -4.81 6.51
C GLY A 312 12.86 -6.13 7.27
N LEU A 313 13.61 -7.11 6.75
CA LEU A 313 13.84 -8.38 7.42
C LEU A 313 14.60 -8.23 8.75
N GLU A 314 15.65 -7.40 8.80
CA GLU A 314 16.38 -7.12 10.06
C GLU A 314 15.45 -6.54 11.14
N LYS A 315 14.55 -5.61 10.76
CA LYS A 315 13.56 -5.04 11.69
C LYS A 315 12.56 -6.10 12.16
N LEU A 316 12.04 -6.92 11.24
CA LEU A 316 11.10 -8.00 11.57
C LEU A 316 11.70 -8.96 12.62
N LEU A 317 12.90 -9.48 12.35
CA LEU A 317 13.60 -10.39 13.25
C LEU A 317 13.89 -9.74 14.61
N HIS A 318 14.19 -8.44 14.61
CA HIS A 318 14.43 -7.72 15.83
C HIS A 318 13.17 -7.57 16.69
N GLN A 319 12.01 -7.18 16.11
CA GLN A 319 10.76 -7.04 16.87
C GLN A 319 10.22 -8.40 17.33
N GLU A 320 10.22 -9.39 16.44
CA GLU A 320 9.57 -10.68 16.71
C GLU A 320 10.43 -11.64 17.54
N ILE A 321 11.76 -11.57 17.40
CA ILE A 321 12.64 -12.53 18.06
C ILE A 321 13.58 -11.83 19.05
N THR A 322 14.47 -10.95 18.58
CA THR A 322 15.56 -10.41 19.42
C THR A 322 15.03 -9.63 20.62
N ARG A 323 13.99 -8.82 20.44
CA ARG A 323 13.40 -8.00 21.50
C ARG A 323 12.71 -8.87 22.55
N ARG A 324 11.83 -9.79 22.11
CA ARG A 324 11.09 -10.70 22.98
C ARG A 324 12.01 -11.59 23.81
N ILE A 325 13.01 -12.19 23.18
CA ILE A 325 14.01 -13.02 23.89
C ILE A 325 14.86 -12.15 24.82
N GLY A 326 15.23 -10.93 24.40
CA GLY A 326 15.95 -10.00 25.27
C GLY A 326 15.17 -9.64 26.54
N ASP A 327 13.85 -9.43 26.43
CA ASP A 327 12.98 -9.17 27.59
C ASP A 327 12.97 -10.36 28.56
N GLN A 328 12.88 -11.59 28.03
CA GLN A 328 12.92 -12.82 28.82
C GLN A 328 14.28 -13.02 29.51
N LEU A 329 15.39 -12.80 28.80
CA LEU A 329 16.75 -12.88 29.35
C LEU A 329 16.97 -11.86 30.47
N ARG A 330 16.52 -10.62 30.29
CA ARG A 330 16.61 -9.59 31.35
C ARG A 330 15.76 -9.97 32.57
N GLY A 331 14.60 -10.60 32.36
CA GLY A 331 13.77 -11.16 33.43
C GLY A 331 14.49 -12.25 34.23
N ALA A 332 15.08 -13.24 33.53
CA ALA A 332 15.79 -14.36 34.13
C ALA A 332 17.05 -13.94 34.91
N HIS A 333 17.76 -12.90 34.45
CA HIS A 333 18.99 -12.40 35.08
C HIS A 333 18.80 -11.18 35.99
N GLY A 334 17.57 -10.90 36.45
CA GLY A 334 17.31 -9.85 37.45
C GLY A 334 17.68 -8.43 36.98
N LYS A 335 17.58 -8.17 35.66
CA LYS A 335 17.87 -6.87 35.00
C LYS A 335 19.30 -6.34 35.14
N SER A 336 20.19 -7.09 35.80
CA SER A 336 21.61 -6.75 35.91
C SER A 336 22.39 -7.45 34.80
N ILE A 337 23.27 -6.74 34.11
CA ILE A 337 24.01 -7.31 32.98
C ILE A 337 24.94 -8.44 33.47
N PRO A 338 24.84 -9.66 32.92
CA PRO A 338 25.76 -10.74 33.29
C PRO A 338 27.20 -10.38 32.92
N GLN A 339 28.17 -10.79 33.73
CA GLN A 339 29.60 -10.57 33.45
C GLN A 339 30.00 -11.17 32.09
N SER A 340 29.40 -12.31 31.72
CA SER A 340 29.57 -12.96 30.41
C SER A 340 29.14 -12.09 29.23
N VAL A 341 28.21 -11.15 29.42
CA VAL A 341 27.79 -10.18 28.39
C VAL A 341 28.64 -8.90 28.48
N GLN A 342 29.07 -8.50 29.68
CA GLN A 342 29.77 -7.24 29.91
C GLN A 342 31.23 -7.26 29.40
N TYR A 343 31.98 -8.34 29.65
CA TYR A 343 33.44 -8.42 29.48
C TYR A 343 33.95 -9.22 28.28
N GLN A 344 33.08 -9.71 27.39
CA GLN A 344 33.51 -10.42 26.19
C GLN A 344 34.21 -9.49 25.16
N SER A 345 35.14 -10.08 24.39
CA SER A 345 35.99 -9.41 23.40
C SER A 345 35.18 -8.63 22.34
N LYS A 346 35.85 -7.73 21.60
CA LYS A 346 35.23 -6.74 20.69
C LYS A 346 34.25 -7.32 19.66
N ASP A 347 34.45 -8.58 19.23
CA ASP A 347 33.58 -9.23 18.23
C ASP A 347 32.55 -10.18 18.85
N GLU A 348 32.86 -10.83 19.98
CA GLU A 348 32.03 -11.86 20.62
C GLU A 348 30.94 -11.25 21.51
N GLY A 349 31.30 -10.24 22.33
CA GLY A 349 30.35 -9.58 23.22
C GLY A 349 29.32 -8.72 22.48
N ARG A 350 29.56 -8.41 21.21
CA ARG A 350 28.71 -7.51 20.43
C ARG A 350 27.34 -8.13 20.14
N LEU A 351 27.28 -9.44 19.92
CA LEU A 351 26.04 -10.13 19.58
C LEU A 351 25.18 -10.39 20.83
N LEU A 352 25.77 -10.86 21.93
CA LEU A 352 25.06 -11.03 23.20
C LEU A 352 24.52 -9.69 23.72
N LYS A 353 25.30 -8.62 23.57
CA LYS A 353 24.86 -7.24 23.85
C LYS A 353 23.66 -6.82 23.00
N SER A 354 23.54 -7.27 21.76
CA SER A 354 22.38 -6.94 20.92
C SER A 354 21.07 -7.57 21.43
N PHE A 355 21.11 -8.75 22.04
CA PHE A 355 19.95 -9.31 22.75
C PHE A 355 19.69 -8.58 24.07
N TRP A 356 20.74 -8.29 24.83
CA TRP A 356 20.60 -7.62 26.13
C TRP A 356 20.09 -6.18 26.04
N TYR A 357 20.50 -5.42 25.03
CA TYR A 357 20.10 -4.02 24.82
C TYR A 357 19.00 -3.85 23.77
N SER A 358 18.24 -4.91 23.50
CA SER A 358 17.22 -4.93 22.45
C SER A 358 16.00 -4.04 22.71
N ASP A 359 15.78 -3.63 23.96
CA ASP A 359 14.73 -2.69 24.37
C ASP A 359 15.14 -1.22 24.24
N GLN A 360 16.44 -0.96 24.14
CA GLN A 360 16.95 0.42 24.05
C GLN A 360 16.78 0.97 22.64
N PRO A 361 16.30 2.22 22.48
CA PRO A 361 16.24 2.88 21.17
C PRO A 361 17.61 2.98 20.47
N SER A 362 18.69 3.05 21.26
CA SER A 362 20.09 3.05 20.80
C SER A 362 20.68 1.65 20.58
N GLY A 363 19.90 0.59 20.87
CA GLY A 363 20.32 -0.79 20.70
C GLY A 363 20.62 -1.11 19.24
N LYS A 364 21.80 -1.66 18.96
CA LYS A 364 22.15 -2.09 17.59
C LYS A 364 21.38 -3.36 17.25
N GLN A 365 20.53 -3.25 16.22
CA GLN A 365 19.87 -4.41 15.61
C GLN A 365 20.90 -5.40 15.06
N ILE A 366 20.57 -6.69 15.20
CA ILE A 366 21.39 -7.79 14.66
C ILE A 366 21.23 -7.78 13.14
N THR A 367 22.35 -7.69 12.43
CA THR A 367 22.34 -7.72 10.95
C THR A 367 22.07 -9.14 10.43
N LEU A 368 21.61 -9.28 9.18
CA LEU A 368 21.36 -10.60 8.58
C LEU A 368 22.59 -11.52 8.60
N GLY A 369 23.78 -10.94 8.38
CA GLY A 369 25.04 -11.69 8.45
C GLY A 369 25.45 -12.09 9.87
N GLN A 370 24.96 -11.39 10.90
CA GLN A 370 25.12 -11.83 12.29
C GLN A 370 24.10 -12.93 12.63
N TRP A 371 22.86 -12.81 12.16
CA TRP A 371 21.86 -13.88 12.27
C TRP A 371 22.34 -15.20 11.65
N ALA A 372 22.93 -15.14 10.46
CA ALA A 372 23.45 -16.33 9.78
C ALA A 372 24.59 -17.04 10.54
N ARG A 373 25.35 -16.30 11.35
CA ARG A 373 26.45 -16.84 12.16
C ARG A 373 26.03 -17.24 13.55
N LEU A 374 24.83 -16.83 13.98
CA LEU A 374 24.35 -17.01 15.34
C LEU A 374 24.40 -18.48 15.83
N PRO A 375 23.94 -19.49 15.06
CA PRO A 375 24.04 -20.88 15.50
C PRO A 375 25.47 -21.30 15.85
N ASN A 376 26.44 -20.94 15.00
CA ASN A 376 27.86 -21.25 15.23
C ASN A 376 28.46 -20.44 16.39
N ASP A 377 28.01 -19.21 16.58
CA ASP A 377 28.50 -18.35 17.66
C ASP A 377 28.00 -18.81 19.04
N LEU A 378 26.81 -19.41 19.13
CA LEU A 378 26.29 -19.98 20.38
C LEU A 378 27.07 -21.22 20.84
N ILE A 379 27.58 -22.04 19.91
CA ILE A 379 28.36 -23.25 20.22
C ILE A 379 29.72 -22.92 20.86
N LYS A 380 30.27 -21.72 20.60
CA LYS A 380 31.59 -21.32 21.11
C LYS A 380 31.66 -21.17 22.63
N PHE A 381 30.51 -21.07 23.32
CA PHE A 381 30.45 -20.78 24.75
C PHE A 381 29.48 -21.71 25.49
N PRO A 382 29.73 -23.02 25.51
CA PRO A 382 28.79 -24.01 26.05
C PRO A 382 28.59 -23.88 27.56
N GLU A 383 29.51 -23.24 28.28
CA GLU A 383 29.46 -23.10 29.75
C GLU A 383 28.82 -21.78 30.21
N SER A 384 28.53 -20.84 29.29
CA SER A 384 27.92 -19.56 29.66
C SER A 384 26.43 -19.75 29.94
N SER A 385 26.01 -19.55 31.19
CA SER A 385 24.59 -19.63 31.58
C SER A 385 23.69 -18.75 30.72
N PHE A 386 24.17 -17.57 30.33
CA PHE A 386 23.46 -16.68 29.41
C PHE A 386 23.29 -17.28 28.01
N VAL A 387 24.31 -17.98 27.49
CA VAL A 387 24.28 -18.58 26.14
C VAL A 387 23.41 -19.83 26.13
N ILE A 388 23.45 -20.64 27.20
CA ILE A 388 22.55 -21.78 27.39
C ILE A 388 21.10 -21.30 27.40
N GLU A 389 20.79 -20.27 28.20
CA GLU A 389 19.44 -19.69 28.27
C GLU A 389 19.01 -19.08 26.93
N LEU A 390 19.88 -18.31 26.28
CA LEU A 390 19.61 -17.75 24.96
C LEU A 390 19.33 -18.83 23.92
N HIS A 391 20.09 -19.93 23.91
CA HIS A 391 19.87 -21.05 22.99
C HIS A 391 18.52 -21.72 23.27
N TRP A 392 18.20 -21.97 24.54
CA TRP A 392 16.91 -22.55 24.93
C TRP A 392 15.74 -21.64 24.56
N LEU A 393 15.83 -20.33 24.80
CA LEU A 393 14.81 -19.35 24.42
C LEU A 393 14.70 -19.18 22.91
N LEU A 394 15.79 -19.31 22.15
CA LEU A 394 15.72 -19.30 20.69
C LEU A 394 15.00 -20.54 20.18
N ASP A 395 15.29 -21.72 20.72
CA ASP A 395 14.62 -22.96 20.35
C ASP A 395 13.14 -22.94 20.77
N GLN A 396 12.78 -22.43 21.94
CA GLN A 396 11.37 -22.33 22.34
C GLN A 396 10.63 -21.18 21.64
N GLY A 397 11.22 -19.99 21.65
CA GLY A 397 10.63 -18.76 21.12
C GLY A 397 10.47 -18.73 19.61
N SER A 398 11.21 -19.56 18.87
CA SER A 398 11.04 -19.77 17.42
C SER A 398 10.33 -21.08 17.07
N SER A 399 9.71 -21.77 18.03
CA SER A 399 9.07 -23.08 17.81
C SER A 399 9.99 -24.15 17.22
N GLY A 400 11.28 -24.13 17.59
CA GLY A 400 12.32 -25.06 17.12
C GLY A 400 12.85 -24.75 15.72
N ARG A 401 12.51 -23.58 15.15
CA ARG A 401 12.80 -23.23 13.75
C ARG A 401 13.95 -22.25 13.59
N PHE A 402 14.60 -21.89 14.68
CA PHE A 402 15.69 -20.93 14.74
C PHE A 402 16.78 -21.20 13.69
N ILE A 403 17.21 -22.47 13.56
CA ILE A 403 18.23 -22.87 12.58
C ILE A 403 17.77 -22.53 11.16
N GLY A 404 16.53 -22.88 10.80
CA GLY A 404 15.96 -22.59 9.48
C GLY A 404 15.87 -21.09 9.20
N VAL A 405 15.56 -20.27 10.22
CA VAL A 405 15.59 -18.80 10.09
C VAL A 405 17.01 -18.29 9.85
N ALA A 406 17.99 -18.78 10.62
CA ALA A 406 19.39 -18.36 10.51
C ALA A 406 20.00 -18.72 9.14
N GLU A 407 19.75 -19.92 8.63
CA GLU A 407 20.19 -20.35 7.30
C GLU A 407 19.65 -19.44 6.19
N LYS A 408 18.34 -19.16 6.22
CA LYS A 408 17.69 -18.27 5.24
C LYS A 408 18.17 -16.83 5.36
N CYS A 409 18.46 -16.34 6.57
CA CYS A 409 19.12 -15.04 6.76
C CYS A 409 20.48 -15.00 6.05
N GLY A 410 21.23 -16.11 6.04
CA GLY A 410 22.49 -16.24 5.31
C GLY A 410 22.32 -16.09 3.80
N LEU A 411 21.28 -16.71 3.23
CA LEU A 411 20.95 -16.59 1.81
C LEU A 411 20.63 -15.13 1.43
N VAL A 412 19.74 -14.48 2.18
CA VAL A 412 19.37 -13.07 1.94
C VAL A 412 20.57 -12.15 2.14
N ALA A 413 21.38 -12.37 3.20
CA ALA A 413 22.60 -11.60 3.45
C ALA A 413 23.61 -11.74 2.30
N GLY A 414 23.79 -12.94 1.75
CA GLY A 414 24.68 -13.20 0.64
C GLY A 414 24.30 -12.42 -0.62
N ILE A 415 23.01 -12.40 -0.96
CA ILE A 415 22.50 -11.64 -2.12
C ILE A 415 22.60 -10.13 -1.84
N ARG A 416 22.14 -9.67 -0.67
CA ARG A 416 22.19 -8.26 -0.27
C ARG A 416 23.60 -7.71 -0.27
N ASN A 417 24.55 -8.43 0.33
CA ASN A 417 25.93 -7.96 0.40
C ASN A 417 26.51 -7.78 -1.01
N LYS A 418 26.31 -8.74 -1.92
CA LYS A 418 26.75 -8.63 -3.32
C LYS A 418 26.10 -7.46 -4.08
N ALA A 419 24.83 -7.18 -3.80
CA ALA A 419 24.05 -6.13 -4.45
C ALA A 419 24.33 -4.71 -3.93
N VAL A 420 24.86 -4.59 -2.71
CA VAL A 420 25.08 -3.28 -2.04
C VAL A 420 26.56 -2.96 -1.88
N HIS A 421 27.45 -3.97 -1.90
CA HIS A 421 28.90 -3.81 -1.77
C HIS A 421 29.66 -4.86 -2.61
N PRO A 422 30.68 -4.49 -3.42
CA PRO A 422 31.09 -3.17 -3.92
C PRO A 422 30.37 -2.76 -5.21
N ASN A 423 29.47 -3.60 -5.71
CA ASN A 423 28.86 -3.42 -7.03
C ASN A 423 27.52 -2.69 -6.88
N VAL A 424 27.43 -1.53 -7.52
CA VAL A 424 26.14 -0.89 -7.79
C VAL A 424 25.45 -1.69 -8.89
N ILE A 425 24.20 -2.10 -8.65
CA ILE A 425 23.42 -2.90 -9.61
C ILE A 425 22.21 -2.11 -10.12
N SER A 426 21.94 -2.27 -11.42
CA SER A 426 20.80 -1.65 -12.09
C SER A 426 19.47 -2.21 -11.57
N PHE A 427 18.37 -1.52 -11.89
CA PHE A 427 17.03 -1.97 -11.52
C PHE A 427 16.71 -3.38 -12.05
N GLU A 428 17.05 -3.67 -13.30
CA GLU A 428 16.80 -4.96 -13.96
C GLU A 428 17.53 -6.09 -13.21
N LYS A 429 18.79 -5.85 -12.83
CA LYS A 429 19.56 -6.82 -12.05
C LYS A 429 18.99 -6.97 -10.64
N GLY A 430 18.54 -5.86 -10.04
CA GLY A 430 17.81 -5.88 -8.77
C GLY A 430 16.56 -6.75 -8.82
N MET A 431 15.77 -6.66 -9.90
CA MET A 431 14.58 -7.48 -10.10
C MET A 431 14.91 -8.97 -10.22
N GLU A 432 16.01 -9.35 -10.87
CA GLU A 432 16.47 -10.75 -10.89
C GLU A 432 16.80 -11.29 -9.50
N GLU A 433 17.52 -10.52 -8.68
CA GLU A 433 17.88 -10.91 -7.32
C GLU A 433 16.66 -10.90 -6.39
N ARG A 434 15.72 -9.97 -6.60
CA ARG A 434 14.46 -9.89 -5.86
C ARG A 434 13.62 -11.15 -5.99
N ARG A 435 13.57 -11.76 -7.19
CA ARG A 435 12.86 -13.03 -7.43
C ARG A 435 13.38 -14.18 -6.55
N LYS A 436 14.60 -14.08 -6.02
CA LYS A 436 15.19 -15.05 -5.09
C LYS A 436 14.98 -14.64 -3.62
N ILE A 437 15.16 -13.35 -3.33
CA ILE A 437 15.05 -12.83 -1.95
C ILE A 437 13.61 -12.88 -1.43
N VAL A 438 12.62 -12.42 -2.19
CA VAL A 438 11.24 -12.27 -1.67
C VAL A 438 10.64 -13.62 -1.26
N PRO A 439 10.75 -14.70 -2.05
CA PRO A 439 10.32 -16.03 -1.59
C PRO A 439 11.03 -16.49 -0.32
N THR A 440 12.35 -16.26 -0.23
CA THR A 440 13.14 -16.61 0.97
C THR A 440 12.67 -15.82 2.20
N ILE A 441 12.30 -14.54 2.04
CA ILE A 441 11.72 -13.74 3.12
C ILE A 441 10.35 -14.29 3.53
N ASN A 442 9.50 -14.67 2.57
CA ASN A 442 8.19 -15.25 2.86
C ASN A 442 8.32 -16.59 3.61
N GLU A 443 9.30 -17.42 3.27
CA GLU A 443 9.62 -18.63 4.04
C GLU A 443 10.04 -18.29 5.48
N ILE A 444 10.82 -17.22 5.71
CA ILE A 444 11.16 -16.77 7.07
C ILE A 444 9.91 -16.30 7.81
N ILE A 445 9.02 -15.56 7.14
CA ILE A 445 7.73 -15.12 7.70
C ILE A 445 6.90 -16.34 8.13
N ASP A 446 6.83 -17.40 7.31
CA ASP A 446 6.13 -18.65 7.65
C ASP A 446 6.75 -19.36 8.87
N LEU A 447 8.07 -19.29 9.03
CA LEU A 447 8.74 -19.85 10.20
C LEU A 447 8.41 -19.07 11.47
N ILE A 448 8.34 -17.73 11.39
CA ILE A 448 8.03 -16.84 12.51
C ILE A 448 6.53 -16.89 12.87
N TYR A 449 5.66 -16.99 11.87
CA TYR A 449 4.20 -16.94 12.03
C TYR A 449 3.51 -18.21 11.50
N PRO A 450 3.73 -19.39 12.11
CA PRO A 450 3.16 -20.67 11.63
C PRO A 450 1.65 -20.71 11.47
N ASN A 451 0.97 -19.97 12.34
CA ASN A 451 -0.48 -20.04 12.52
C ASN A 451 -1.18 -18.80 11.94
N SER A 452 -0.44 -17.94 11.24
CA SER A 452 -1.05 -16.87 10.47
C SER A 452 -1.79 -17.48 9.27
N PRO A 453 -3.01 -16.99 8.97
CA PRO A 453 -3.85 -17.53 7.90
C PRO A 453 -3.23 -17.45 6.51
#